data_AF-A0AA88TWX0-F1
#
_entry.id   AF-A0AA88TWX0-F1
#
_cell.length_a   1.000
_cell.length_b   1.000
_cell.length_c   1.000
_cell.angle_alpha   90.00
_cell.angle_beta   90.00
_cell.angle_gamma   90.00
#
_symmetry.space_group_name_H-M   'P 1'
#
loop_
_entity.id
_entity.type
_entity.pdbx_description
1 polymer ?
#
loop_
_entity_poly.entity_id
_entity_poly.type
_entity_poly.pdbx_seq_one_letter_code
_entity_poly.pdbx_strand_id
1 'polypeptide(L)'
;MAESDYLDYTCPLCTDIQRDPVTIPCGDTFCLECIKIYWDHSDHLVREHRSHNIVSADDERTEKQKVLVATQTEVQHIIQDRMKELQELKHNVDVLKGNAQRAQTDSDKIFIEMSQAVERWHAEISQLIQANLQASMAQAQGYVERLEQEIMELQKRDAELRLILETEDNIHFLQNFPTLSVAPEPMVPKVLINPEFSFSEITKTVSDMKEHLDDICKKELGNISKRVSDTSVYILIPRSGGRMNAPIRTDLPEPKTRADFFRYSLHRHTAPLRNGRPEFDSRLEDLSQPYHLLSLHFASCPS
;
A
#
# COMPACT_ATOMS: atom_id res chain seq x y z
N MET A 1 5.30 -35.32 -31.96
CA MET A 1 4.68 -36.02 -33.10
C MET A 1 3.91 -34.99 -33.87
N ALA A 2 4.37 -34.65 -35.08
CA ALA A 2 3.72 -33.68 -35.95
C ALA A 2 2.67 -34.44 -36.77
N GLU A 3 1.39 -34.11 -36.59
CA GLU A 3 0.37 -34.48 -37.56
C GLU A 3 0.49 -33.53 -38.75
N SER A 4 0.73 -34.14 -39.91
CA SER A 4 0.87 -33.50 -41.21
C SER A 4 -0.53 -33.22 -41.76
N ASP A 5 -1.02 -31.98 -41.65
CA ASP A 5 -2.14 -31.51 -42.47
C ASP A 5 -1.67 -31.43 -43.93
N TYR A 6 -1.91 -32.51 -44.67
CA TYR A 6 -1.69 -32.62 -46.11
C TYR A 6 -2.72 -31.71 -46.80
N LEU A 7 -2.30 -30.49 -47.17
CA LEU A 7 -3.10 -29.63 -48.04
C LEU A 7 -3.34 -30.35 -49.37
N ASP A 8 -4.60 -30.52 -49.73
CA ASP A 8 -5.02 -31.21 -50.94
C ASP A 8 -4.76 -30.29 -52.16
N TYR A 9 -3.68 -30.55 -52.89
CA TYR A 9 -3.29 -29.81 -54.11
C TYR A 9 -4.09 -30.27 -55.34
N THR A 10 -5.38 -30.55 -55.16
CA THR A 10 -6.27 -30.98 -56.23
C THR A 10 -6.90 -29.77 -56.91
N CYS A 11 -7.05 -29.85 -58.23
CA CYS A 11 -7.76 -28.83 -59.00
C CYS A 11 -9.26 -29.07 -58.84
N PRO A 12 -10.05 -28.07 -58.38
CA PRO A 12 -11.49 -28.28 -58.18
C PRO A 12 -12.27 -28.61 -59.46
N LEU A 13 -11.71 -28.29 -60.63
CA LEU A 13 -12.36 -28.51 -61.93
C LEU A 13 -12.10 -29.90 -62.53
N CYS A 14 -10.93 -30.50 -62.27
CA CYS A 14 -10.59 -31.82 -62.81
C CYS A 14 -10.35 -32.88 -61.74
N THR A 15 -10.41 -32.51 -60.46
CA THR A 15 -10.21 -33.37 -59.27
C THR A 15 -8.86 -34.11 -59.24
N ASP A 16 -7.94 -33.74 -60.13
CA ASP A 16 -6.56 -34.26 -60.23
C ASP A 16 -5.57 -33.28 -59.60
N ILE A 17 -4.34 -33.74 -59.36
CA ILE A 17 -3.21 -32.90 -58.95
C ILE A 17 -3.03 -31.74 -59.93
N GLN A 18 -2.91 -30.52 -59.39
CA GLN A 18 -2.80 -29.29 -60.18
C GLN A 18 -1.59 -29.33 -61.13
N ARG A 19 -1.83 -29.04 -62.42
CA ARG A 19 -0.82 -28.85 -63.48
C ARG A 19 -0.90 -27.42 -63.98
N ASP A 20 0.24 -26.73 -63.94
CA ASP A 20 0.36 -25.29 -64.21
C ASP A 20 -0.69 -24.47 -63.41
N PRO A 21 -0.58 -24.44 -62.07
CA PRO A 21 -1.58 -23.82 -61.22
C PRO A 21 -1.66 -22.31 -61.44
N VAL A 22 -2.88 -21.81 -61.52
CA VAL A 22 -3.20 -20.38 -61.56
C VAL A 22 -4.21 -20.03 -60.49
N THR A 23 -4.04 -18.84 -59.92
CA THR A 23 -4.88 -18.35 -58.83
C THR A 23 -5.74 -17.20 -59.33
N ILE A 24 -6.98 -17.15 -58.86
CA ILE A 24 -7.88 -16.01 -59.10
C ILE A 24 -7.97 -15.15 -57.84
N PRO A 25 -8.41 -13.87 -57.92
CA PRO A 25 -8.32 -12.92 -56.80
C PRO A 25 -8.99 -13.33 -55.47
N CYS A 26 -9.88 -14.32 -55.46
CA CYS A 26 -10.47 -14.89 -54.23
C CYS A 26 -9.56 -15.92 -53.52
N GLY A 27 -8.42 -16.32 -54.11
CA GLY A 27 -7.44 -17.24 -53.53
C GLY A 27 -7.57 -18.70 -54.00
N ASP A 28 -8.62 -19.04 -54.76
CA ASP A 28 -8.77 -20.38 -55.32
C ASP A 28 -7.77 -20.66 -56.44
N THR A 29 -7.25 -21.88 -56.47
CA THR A 29 -6.21 -22.30 -57.42
C THR A 29 -6.70 -23.44 -58.32
N PHE A 30 -6.45 -23.34 -59.62
CA PHE A 30 -6.91 -24.26 -60.66
C PHE A 30 -5.78 -24.59 -61.64
N CYS A 31 -5.87 -25.70 -62.38
CA CYS A 31 -4.99 -25.90 -63.55
C CYS A 31 -5.28 -24.81 -64.60
N LEU A 32 -4.23 -24.24 -65.21
CA LEU A 32 -4.34 -23.23 -66.26
C LEU A 32 -5.30 -23.64 -67.38
N GLU A 33 -5.21 -24.88 -67.84
CA GLU A 33 -6.04 -25.36 -68.94
C GLU A 33 -7.48 -25.63 -68.50
N CYS A 34 -7.68 -26.13 -67.26
CA CYS A 34 -9.01 -26.39 -66.73
C CYS A 34 -9.81 -25.09 -66.55
N ILE A 35 -9.19 -24.03 -66.03
CA ILE A 35 -9.89 -22.75 -65.83
C ILE A 35 -10.18 -22.05 -67.16
N LYS A 36 -9.28 -22.15 -68.15
CA LYS A 36 -9.52 -21.64 -69.51
C LYS A 36 -10.69 -22.36 -70.17
N ILE A 37 -10.70 -23.69 -70.16
CA ILE A 37 -11.80 -24.52 -70.70
C ILE A 37 -13.12 -24.15 -70.02
N TYR A 38 -13.11 -24.03 -68.69
CA TYR A 38 -14.29 -23.64 -67.93
C TYR A 38 -14.84 -22.26 -68.32
N TRP A 39 -13.97 -21.27 -68.52
CA TRP A 39 -14.37 -19.92 -68.98
C TRP A 39 -14.78 -19.85 -70.44
N ASP A 40 -14.26 -20.73 -71.30
CA ASP A 40 -14.60 -20.82 -72.73
C ASP A 40 -15.93 -21.55 -72.98
N HIS A 41 -16.31 -22.51 -72.13
CA HIS A 41 -17.54 -23.31 -72.30
C HIS A 41 -18.74 -22.85 -71.45
N SER A 42 -18.52 -22.05 -70.41
CA SER A 42 -19.59 -21.58 -69.51
C SER A 42 -20.13 -20.21 -69.94
N ASP A 43 -20.88 -20.19 -71.05
CA ASP A 43 -21.46 -18.94 -71.57
C ASP A 43 -22.73 -18.47 -70.82
N HIS A 44 -23.12 -19.18 -69.73
CA HIS A 44 -24.37 -18.86 -69.03
C HIS A 44 -24.36 -18.83 -67.49
N LEU A 45 -23.25 -19.09 -66.79
CA LEU A 45 -23.27 -19.12 -65.30
C LEU A 45 -22.12 -18.45 -64.52
N VAL A 46 -21.15 -17.77 -65.13
CA VAL A 46 -20.13 -17.03 -64.32
C VAL A 46 -19.80 -15.67 -64.93
N ARG A 47 -20.70 -14.70 -64.74
CA ARG A 47 -20.41 -13.29 -65.06
C ARG A 47 -19.48 -12.61 -64.05
N GLU A 48 -19.20 -13.23 -62.91
CA GLU A 48 -18.47 -12.58 -61.80
C GLU A 48 -16.94 -12.77 -61.84
N HIS A 49 -16.40 -13.62 -62.73
CA HIS A 49 -14.94 -13.91 -62.77
C HIS A 49 -14.26 -13.71 -64.14
N ARG A 50 -15.01 -13.42 -65.22
CA ARG A 50 -14.45 -13.15 -66.57
C ARG A 50 -13.65 -11.83 -66.66
N SER A 51 -13.70 -10.99 -65.64
CA SER A 51 -13.01 -9.67 -65.58
C SER A 51 -11.74 -9.66 -64.73
N HIS A 52 -11.27 -10.81 -64.22
CA HIS A 52 -10.06 -10.89 -63.41
C HIS A 52 -8.87 -11.33 -64.25
N ASN A 53 -7.76 -10.59 -64.13
CA ASN A 53 -6.49 -10.95 -64.76
C ASN A 53 -5.98 -12.26 -64.11
N ILE A 54 -5.73 -13.30 -64.91
CA ILE A 54 -5.08 -14.52 -64.41
C ILE A 54 -3.59 -14.23 -64.26
N VAL A 55 -3.06 -14.46 -63.07
CA VAL A 55 -1.62 -14.44 -62.79
C VAL A 55 -1.15 -15.85 -62.45
N SER A 56 0.11 -16.16 -62.73
CA SER A 56 0.72 -17.42 -62.26
C SER A 56 0.70 -17.44 -60.73
N ALA A 57 0.37 -18.60 -60.15
CA ALA A 57 0.40 -18.77 -58.69
C ALA A 57 1.79 -18.44 -58.10
N ASP A 58 2.87 -18.71 -58.85
CA ASP A 58 4.25 -18.42 -58.43
C ASP A 58 4.54 -16.91 -58.36
N ASP A 59 4.02 -16.13 -59.31
CA ASP A 59 4.21 -14.67 -59.35
C ASP A 59 3.39 -14.00 -58.24
N GLU A 60 2.13 -14.41 -58.05
CA GLU A 60 1.29 -13.91 -56.96
C GLU A 60 1.86 -14.27 -55.59
N ARG A 61 2.31 -15.52 -55.39
CA ARG A 61 2.98 -15.96 -54.16
C ARG A 61 4.21 -15.11 -53.87
N THR A 62 5.05 -14.83 -54.87
CA THR A 62 6.26 -14.04 -54.69
C THR A 62 5.96 -12.63 -54.19
N GLU A 63 4.91 -11.98 -54.72
CA GLU A 63 4.52 -10.64 -54.28
C GLU A 63 3.90 -10.65 -52.88
N LYS A 64 2.99 -11.59 -52.58
CA LYS A 64 2.41 -11.74 -51.23
C LYS A 64 3.48 -12.09 -50.20
N GLN A 65 4.49 -12.88 -50.57
CA GLN A 65 5.61 -13.24 -49.70
C GLN A 65 6.43 -12.01 -49.29
N LYS A 66 6.68 -11.04 -50.19
CA LYS A 66 7.36 -9.79 -49.84
C LYS A 66 6.58 -8.99 -48.79
N VAL A 67 5.26 -8.89 -48.97
CA VAL A 67 4.37 -8.22 -47.99
C VAL A 67 4.46 -8.91 -46.63
N LEU A 68 4.40 -10.25 -46.61
CA LEU A 68 4.53 -11.00 -45.35
C LEU A 68 5.88 -10.79 -44.67
N VAL A 69 6.99 -10.76 -45.43
CA VAL A 69 8.33 -10.50 -44.87
C VAL A 69 8.43 -9.07 -44.30
N ALA A 70 7.83 -8.08 -44.98
CA ALA A 70 7.80 -6.71 -44.49
C ALA A 70 6.98 -6.61 -43.18
N THR A 71 5.77 -7.18 -43.15
CA THR A 71 4.93 -7.24 -41.95
C THR A 71 5.63 -8.00 -40.82
N GLN A 72 6.32 -9.10 -41.12
CA GLN A 72 7.08 -9.85 -40.12
C GLN A 72 8.18 -9.00 -39.49
N THR A 73 8.88 -8.20 -40.29
CA THR A 73 9.94 -7.29 -39.82
C THR A 73 9.35 -6.18 -38.93
N GLU A 74 8.20 -5.61 -39.31
CA GLU A 74 7.49 -4.61 -38.50
C GLU A 74 7.03 -5.19 -37.16
N VAL A 75 6.46 -6.40 -37.16
CA VAL A 75 6.07 -7.11 -35.95
C VAL A 75 7.28 -7.38 -35.04
N GLN A 76 8.42 -7.77 -35.61
CA GLN A 76 9.65 -7.97 -34.84
C GLN A 76 10.12 -6.67 -34.16
N HIS A 77 10.06 -5.53 -34.86
CA HIS A 77 10.39 -4.23 -34.28
C HIS A 77 9.42 -3.87 -33.14
N ILE A 78 8.11 -4.06 -33.35
CA ILE A 78 7.11 -3.85 -32.30
C ILE A 78 7.41 -4.72 -31.09
N ILE A 79 7.75 -6.00 -31.27
CA ILE A 79 8.10 -6.90 -30.16
C ILE A 79 9.30 -6.34 -29.37
N GLN A 80 10.36 -5.91 -30.06
CA GLN A 80 11.54 -5.33 -29.39
C GLN A 80 11.20 -4.07 -28.60
N ASP A 81 10.41 -3.16 -29.16
CA ASP A 81 9.94 -1.96 -28.45
C ASP A 81 9.13 -2.32 -27.21
N ARG A 82 8.19 -3.28 -27.32
CA ARG A 82 7.36 -3.72 -26.18
C ARG A 82 8.19 -4.41 -25.10
N MET A 83 9.23 -5.15 -25.48
CA MET A 83 10.15 -5.75 -24.51
C MET A 83 10.92 -4.68 -23.71
N LYS A 84 11.38 -3.62 -24.38
CA LYS A 84 12.05 -2.50 -23.70
C LYS A 84 11.12 -1.78 -22.73
N GLU A 85 9.91 -1.45 -23.17
CA GLU A 85 8.91 -0.81 -22.30
C GLU A 85 8.53 -1.69 -21.10
N LEU A 86 8.44 -3.02 -21.29
CA LEU A 86 8.20 -3.95 -20.19
C LEU A 86 9.32 -3.90 -19.15
N GLN A 87 10.58 -3.80 -19.58
CA GLN A 87 11.72 -3.67 -18.68
C GLN A 87 11.68 -2.33 -17.92
N GLU A 88 11.37 -1.23 -18.61
CA GLU A 88 11.21 0.09 -17.99
C GLU A 88 10.05 0.10 -16.98
N LEU A 89 8.92 -0.51 -17.31
CA LEU A 89 7.78 -0.62 -16.38
C LEU A 89 8.14 -1.42 -15.13
N LYS A 90 8.84 -2.56 -15.28
CA LYS A 90 9.31 -3.35 -14.14
C LYS A 90 10.21 -2.50 -13.22
N HIS A 91 11.16 -1.79 -13.81
CA HIS A 91 12.03 -0.90 -13.05
C HIS A 91 11.24 0.21 -12.31
N ASN A 92 10.27 0.85 -12.98
CA ASN A 92 9.43 1.87 -12.34
C ASN A 92 8.62 1.33 -11.16
N VAL A 93 8.12 0.10 -11.26
CA VAL A 93 7.42 -0.59 -10.15
C VAL A 93 8.38 -0.83 -8.98
N ASP A 94 9.62 -1.26 -9.24
CA ASP A 94 10.63 -1.44 -8.19
C ASP A 94 11.00 -0.12 -7.51
N VAL A 95 11.13 0.96 -8.29
CA VAL A 95 11.37 2.32 -7.75
C VAL A 95 10.21 2.77 -6.88
N LEU A 96 8.96 2.57 -7.31
CA LEU A 96 7.77 2.89 -6.52
C LEU A 96 7.76 2.12 -5.20
N LYS A 97 8.03 0.82 -5.23
CA LYS A 97 8.12 -0.01 -4.02
C LYS A 97 9.19 0.51 -3.07
N GLY A 98 10.38 0.85 -3.59
CA GLY A 98 11.46 1.44 -2.80
C GLY A 98 11.09 2.80 -2.20
N ASN A 99 10.37 3.65 -2.93
CA ASN A 99 9.86 4.93 -2.42
C ASN A 99 8.88 4.73 -1.26
N ALA A 100 7.92 3.81 -1.40
CA ALA A 100 6.96 3.50 -0.35
C ALA A 100 7.64 2.98 0.92
N GLN A 101 8.60 2.05 0.78
CA GLN A 101 9.35 1.51 1.91
C GLN A 101 10.19 2.56 2.63
N ARG A 102 10.84 3.47 1.89
CA ARG A 102 11.58 4.59 2.48
C ARG A 102 10.66 5.52 3.27
N ALA A 103 9.55 5.94 2.67
CA ALA A 103 8.57 6.79 3.34
C ALA A 103 8.01 6.15 4.61
N GLN A 104 7.78 4.83 4.60
CA GLN A 104 7.36 4.09 5.79
C GLN A 104 8.46 4.09 6.86
N THR A 105 9.69 3.75 6.50
CA THR A 105 10.82 3.69 7.45
C THR A 105 11.09 5.06 8.09
N ASP A 106 11.06 6.12 7.29
CA ASP A 106 11.25 7.49 7.77
C ASP A 106 10.11 7.91 8.71
N SER A 107 8.86 7.52 8.39
CA SER A 107 7.70 7.76 9.24
C SER A 107 7.79 6.99 10.57
N ASP A 108 8.19 5.72 10.52
CA ASP A 108 8.36 4.86 11.70
C ASP A 108 9.40 5.44 12.66
N LYS A 109 10.50 5.98 12.13
CA LYS A 109 11.53 6.66 12.94
C LYS A 109 10.95 7.85 13.70
N ILE A 110 10.13 8.68 13.04
CA ILE A 110 9.47 9.81 13.68
C ILE A 110 8.52 9.34 14.80
N PHE A 111 7.76 8.27 14.57
CA PHE A 111 6.89 7.71 15.61
C PHE A 111 7.68 7.18 16.82
N ILE A 112 8.84 6.54 16.60
CA ILE A 112 9.73 6.11 17.69
C ILE A 112 10.19 7.32 18.52
N GLU A 113 10.63 8.41 17.86
CA GLU A 113 11.06 9.64 18.55
C GLU A 113 9.90 10.28 19.36
N MET A 114 8.67 10.26 18.82
CA MET A 114 7.47 10.71 19.52
C MET A 114 7.17 9.87 20.77
N SER A 115 7.21 8.54 20.66
CA SER A 115 7.00 7.63 21.79
C SER A 115 8.03 7.87 22.90
N GLN A 116 9.30 8.02 22.54
CA GLN A 116 10.36 8.35 23.50
C GLN A 116 10.14 9.71 24.18
N ALA A 117 9.54 10.68 23.50
CA ALA A 117 9.18 11.96 24.11
C ALA A 117 8.08 11.81 25.17
N VAL A 118 7.05 11.01 24.87
CA VAL A 118 5.97 10.71 25.83
C VAL A 118 6.51 9.98 27.06
N GLU A 119 7.41 9.01 26.87
CA GLU A 119 8.06 8.30 27.98
C GLU A 119 8.91 9.23 28.86
N ARG A 120 9.64 10.18 28.25
CA ARG A 120 10.40 11.20 28.98
C ARG A 120 9.48 12.10 29.81
N TRP A 121 8.39 12.61 29.23
CA TRP A 121 7.42 13.41 29.99
C TRP A 121 6.79 12.64 31.15
N HIS A 122 6.46 11.37 30.94
CA HIS A 122 5.96 10.50 32.00
C HIS A 122 6.97 10.35 33.15
N ALA A 123 8.26 10.16 32.84
CA ALA A 123 9.31 10.06 33.84
C ALA A 123 9.48 11.39 34.61
N GLU A 124 9.46 12.52 33.92
CA GLU A 124 9.56 13.85 34.54
C GLU A 124 8.39 14.13 35.50
N ILE A 125 7.15 13.86 35.07
CA ILE A 125 5.95 14.05 35.92
C ILE A 125 6.03 13.15 37.16
N SER A 126 6.40 11.89 36.98
CA SER A 126 6.56 10.94 38.09
C SER A 126 7.63 11.41 39.08
N GLN A 127 8.75 11.93 38.58
CA GLN A 127 9.83 12.45 39.40
C GLN A 127 9.39 13.68 40.21
N LEU A 128 8.62 14.60 39.61
CA LEU A 128 8.09 15.78 40.32
C LEU A 128 7.15 15.39 41.47
N ILE A 129 6.24 14.46 41.23
CA ILE A 129 5.31 13.95 42.26
C ILE A 129 6.11 13.31 43.40
N GLN A 130 7.07 12.44 43.06
CA GLN A 130 7.87 11.73 44.05
C GLN A 130 8.75 12.69 44.86
N ALA A 131 9.40 13.67 44.21
CA ALA A 131 10.24 14.65 44.88
C ALA A 131 9.44 15.49 45.90
N ASN A 132 8.23 15.92 45.52
CA ASN A 132 7.34 16.67 46.41
C ASN A 132 6.89 15.81 47.61
N LEU A 133 6.53 14.54 47.37
CA LEU A 133 6.18 13.61 48.45
C LEU A 133 7.35 13.39 49.40
N GLN A 134 8.55 13.11 48.87
CA GLN A 134 9.74 12.88 49.69
C GLN A 134 10.11 14.10 50.54
N ALA A 135 10.04 15.31 49.98
CA ALA A 135 10.29 16.54 50.73
C ALA A 135 9.27 16.71 51.88
N SER A 136 7.99 16.45 51.61
CA SER A 136 6.92 16.52 52.61
C SER A 136 7.10 15.46 53.71
N MET A 137 7.51 14.24 53.35
CA MET A 137 7.80 13.17 54.30
C MET A 137 9.00 13.49 55.19
N ALA A 138 10.09 14.03 54.61
CA ALA A 138 11.25 14.44 55.39
C ALA A 138 10.89 15.53 56.41
N GLN A 139 10.03 16.47 56.03
CA GLN A 139 9.53 17.49 56.95
C GLN A 139 8.68 16.88 58.08
N ALA A 140 7.77 15.96 57.74
CA ALA A 140 6.93 15.26 58.73
C ALA A 140 7.78 14.44 59.72
N GLN A 141 8.79 13.73 59.22
CA GLN A 141 9.72 12.96 60.03
C GLN A 141 10.46 13.83 61.05
N GLY A 142 10.90 15.03 60.65
CA GLY A 142 11.51 15.97 61.58
C GLY A 142 10.57 16.45 62.70
N TYR A 143 9.25 16.44 62.51
CA TYR A 143 8.30 16.69 63.61
C TYR A 143 8.14 15.49 64.53
N VAL A 144 8.13 14.27 63.97
CA VAL A 144 8.08 13.02 64.75
C VAL A 144 9.27 12.94 65.70
N GLU A 145 10.49 13.12 65.18
CA GLU A 145 11.72 13.03 65.97
C GLU A 145 11.76 14.06 67.11
N ARG A 146 11.34 15.31 66.85
CA ARG A 146 11.28 16.33 67.89
C ARG A 146 10.23 16.01 68.96
N LEU A 147 9.09 15.45 68.57
CA LEU A 147 8.04 15.07 69.52
C LEU A 147 8.46 13.86 70.36
N GLU A 148 9.15 12.89 69.77
CA GLU A 148 9.77 11.77 70.50
C GLU A 148 10.79 12.28 71.53
N GLN A 149 11.62 13.26 71.16
CA GLN A 149 12.56 13.91 72.08
C GLN A 149 11.83 14.63 73.23
N GLU A 150 10.81 15.42 72.92
CA GLU A 150 10.00 16.11 73.93
C GLU A 150 9.36 15.12 74.91
N ILE A 151 8.83 13.99 74.43
CA ILE A 151 8.28 12.93 75.29
C ILE A 151 9.37 12.35 76.21
N MET A 152 10.57 12.07 75.71
CA MET A 152 11.67 11.55 76.53
C MET A 152 12.09 12.54 77.64
N GLU A 153 12.17 13.83 77.31
CA GLU A 153 12.52 14.88 78.28
C GLU A 153 11.42 15.03 79.36
N LEU A 154 10.15 14.98 78.96
CA LEU A 154 9.00 14.98 79.87
C LEU A 154 8.99 13.74 80.78
N GLN A 155 9.26 12.54 80.25
CA GLN A 155 9.35 11.32 81.04
C GLN A 155 10.49 11.36 82.05
N LYS A 156 11.66 11.93 81.67
CA LYS A 156 12.77 12.13 82.59
C LYS A 156 12.37 13.06 83.74
N ARG A 157 11.72 14.18 83.41
CA ARG A 157 11.27 15.16 84.40
C ARG A 157 10.18 14.61 85.33
N ASP A 158 9.29 13.77 84.82
CA ASP A 158 8.30 13.04 85.63
C ASP A 158 8.97 12.08 86.62
N ALA A 159 10.05 11.38 86.22
CA ALA A 159 10.82 10.54 87.12
C ALA A 159 11.56 11.35 88.21
N GLU A 160 12.14 12.51 87.87
CA GLU A 160 12.75 13.43 88.84
C GLU A 160 11.73 13.97 89.84
N LEU A 161 10.53 14.33 89.38
CA LEU A 161 9.42 14.74 90.23
C LEU A 161 9.00 13.65 91.20
N ARG A 162 8.82 12.40 90.73
CA ARG A 162 8.50 11.25 91.59
C ARG A 162 9.55 11.05 92.68
N LEU A 163 10.83 11.14 92.36
CA LEU A 163 11.92 11.00 93.33
C LEU A 163 11.87 12.08 94.42
N ILE A 164 11.62 13.34 94.04
CA ILE A 164 11.53 14.45 95.01
C ILE A 164 10.26 14.34 95.87
N LEU A 165 9.15 13.87 95.32
CA LEU A 165 7.91 13.71 96.09
C LEU A 165 8.01 12.62 97.16
N GLU A 166 8.81 11.58 96.93
CA GLU A 166 9.01 10.44 97.85
C GLU A 166 10.16 10.67 98.85
N THR A 167 10.91 11.77 98.74
CA THR A 167 12.08 12.02 99.59
C THR A 167 11.71 12.38 101.03
N GLU A 168 12.44 11.83 102.02
CA GLU A 168 12.32 12.22 103.44
C GLU A 168 13.22 13.43 103.79
N ASP A 169 14.18 13.77 102.93
CA ASP A 169 15.09 14.93 103.12
C ASP A 169 14.39 16.25 102.74
N ASN A 170 13.95 16.98 103.77
CA ASN A 170 13.30 18.28 103.63
C ASN A 170 14.18 19.34 102.94
N ILE A 171 15.51 19.29 103.11
CA ILE A 171 16.41 20.26 102.48
C ILE A 171 16.51 19.97 100.98
N HIS A 172 16.72 18.71 100.61
CA HIS A 172 16.78 18.28 99.21
C HIS A 172 15.47 18.59 98.46
N PHE A 173 14.32 18.39 99.11
CA PHE A 173 13.02 18.80 98.59
C PHE A 173 12.97 20.30 98.31
N LEU A 174 13.25 21.13 99.32
CA LEU A 174 13.17 22.59 99.21
C LEU A 174 14.15 23.17 98.18
N GLN A 175 15.32 22.54 98.00
CA GLN A 175 16.32 22.95 97.00
C GLN A 175 15.86 22.68 95.56
N ASN A 176 15.20 21.55 95.29
CA ASN A 176 14.76 21.18 93.94
C ASN A 176 13.36 21.74 93.58
N PHE A 177 12.54 22.07 94.58
CA PHE A 177 11.18 22.56 94.38
C PHE A 177 11.07 23.76 93.40
N PRO A 178 11.90 24.83 93.50
CA PRO A 178 11.79 25.96 92.58
C PRO A 178 12.00 25.57 91.12
N THR A 179 12.92 24.64 90.87
CA THR A 179 13.24 24.19 89.51
C THR A 179 12.19 23.24 88.97
N LEU A 180 11.66 22.33 89.78
CA LEU A 180 10.72 21.29 89.33
C LEU A 180 9.25 21.72 89.31
N SER A 181 8.87 22.76 90.06
CA SER A 181 7.48 23.24 90.15
C SER A 181 6.97 23.97 88.90
N VAL A 182 7.86 24.30 87.96
CA VAL A 182 7.48 24.92 86.69
C VAL A 182 7.21 23.84 85.64
N ALA A 183 6.01 23.88 85.05
CA ALA A 183 5.61 23.01 83.96
C ALA A 183 6.44 23.32 82.69
N PRO A 184 6.97 22.31 81.98
CA PRO A 184 7.67 22.52 80.72
C PRO A 184 6.76 23.11 79.66
N GLU A 185 7.29 24.02 78.84
CA GLU A 185 6.60 24.52 77.66
C GLU A 185 6.72 23.53 76.50
N PRO A 186 5.67 23.36 75.68
CA PRO A 186 5.71 22.45 74.55
C PRO A 186 6.69 22.95 73.49
N MET A 187 7.57 22.05 73.03
CA MET A 187 8.62 22.38 72.06
C MET A 187 8.13 22.28 70.62
N VAL A 188 7.14 21.40 70.36
CA VAL A 188 6.63 21.13 69.02
C VAL A 188 5.14 21.47 68.90
N PRO A 189 4.72 22.20 67.85
CA PRO A 189 3.30 22.44 67.62
C PRO A 189 2.58 21.15 67.19
N LYS A 190 1.25 21.11 67.37
CA LYS A 190 0.42 20.04 66.82
C LYS A 190 0.39 20.11 65.29
N VAL A 191 0.92 19.08 64.63
CA VAL A 191 0.94 18.98 63.16
C VAL A 191 -0.18 18.08 62.66
N LEU A 192 -0.88 18.51 61.62
CA LEU A 192 -1.93 17.74 60.93
C LEU A 192 -1.64 17.71 59.42
N ILE A 193 -2.02 16.62 58.77
CA ILE A 193 -2.05 16.58 57.30
C ILE A 193 -3.18 17.48 56.83
N ASN A 194 -2.92 18.32 55.82
CA ASN A 194 -3.95 19.14 55.20
C ASN A 194 -5.08 18.23 54.67
N PRO A 195 -6.32 18.33 55.20
CA PRO A 195 -7.42 17.47 54.78
C PRO A 195 -7.78 17.62 53.30
N GLU A 196 -7.51 18.80 52.72
CA GLU A 196 -7.77 19.11 51.31
C GLU A 196 -6.63 18.67 50.37
N PHE A 197 -5.58 18.05 50.90
CA PHE A 197 -4.45 17.62 50.08
C PHE A 197 -4.84 16.51 49.10
N SER A 198 -4.59 16.76 47.82
CA SER A 198 -4.85 15.81 46.73
C SER A 198 -3.93 16.11 45.54
N PHE A 199 -3.61 15.07 44.77
CA PHE A 199 -2.93 15.20 43.47
C PHE A 199 -3.91 15.27 42.29
N SER A 200 -5.21 15.45 42.54
CA SER A 200 -6.26 15.46 41.51
C SER A 200 -6.01 16.50 40.41
N GLU A 201 -5.51 17.69 40.75
CA GLU A 201 -5.19 18.73 39.77
C GLU A 201 -4.05 18.30 38.82
N ILE A 202 -3.09 17.51 39.31
CA ILE A 202 -2.02 16.96 38.47
C ILE A 202 -2.61 15.94 37.50
N THR A 203 -3.43 15.01 38.00
CA THR A 203 -4.11 14.01 37.17
C THR A 203 -4.98 14.66 36.10
N LYS A 204 -5.70 15.74 36.45
CA LYS A 204 -6.49 16.53 35.51
C LYS A 204 -5.62 17.15 34.43
N THR A 205 -4.52 17.81 34.81
CA THR A 205 -3.57 18.42 33.85
C THR A 205 -3.01 17.39 32.87
N VAL A 206 -2.68 16.17 33.33
CA VAL A 206 -2.20 15.07 32.46
C VAL A 206 -3.31 14.59 31.52
N SER A 207 -4.56 14.58 31.99
CA SER A 207 -5.73 14.19 31.20
C SER A 207 -6.00 15.21 30.07
N ASP A 208 -5.98 16.51 30.40
CA ASP A 208 -6.13 17.59 29.44
C ASP A 208 -5.02 17.55 28.37
N MET A 209 -3.76 17.27 28.78
CA MET A 209 -2.64 17.08 27.85
C MET A 209 -2.89 15.92 26.87
N LYS A 210 -3.41 14.79 27.36
CA LYS A 210 -3.76 13.63 26.52
C LYS A 210 -4.83 13.97 25.50
N GLU A 211 -5.85 14.76 25.88
CA GLU A 211 -6.92 15.17 24.96
C GLU A 211 -6.37 16.04 23.83
N HIS A 212 -5.53 17.03 24.17
CA HIS A 212 -4.89 17.87 23.15
C HIS A 212 -4.02 17.07 22.17
N LEU A 213 -3.27 16.07 22.65
CA LEU A 213 -2.46 15.21 21.79
C LEU A 213 -3.34 14.37 20.84
N ASP A 214 -4.45 13.83 21.33
CA ASP A 214 -5.39 13.04 20.54
C ASP A 214 -6.02 13.87 19.41
N ASP A 215 -6.41 15.11 19.69
CA ASP A 215 -6.99 16.02 18.70
C ASP A 215 -5.99 16.39 17.60
N ILE A 216 -4.74 16.67 17.97
CA ILE A 216 -3.66 16.93 17.00
C ILE A 216 -3.45 15.69 16.11
N CYS A 217 -3.36 14.50 16.72
CA CYS A 217 -3.13 13.25 15.99
C CYS A 217 -4.26 12.93 15.01
N LYS A 218 -5.52 13.07 15.41
CA LYS A 218 -6.68 12.84 14.53
C LYS A 218 -6.69 13.79 13.34
N LYS A 219 -6.41 15.07 13.57
CA LYS A 219 -6.36 16.08 12.51
C LYS A 219 -5.27 15.74 11.48
N GLU A 220 -4.05 15.46 11.94
CA GLU A 220 -2.95 15.17 11.02
C GLU A 220 -3.11 13.83 10.32
N LEU A 221 -3.70 12.82 10.97
CA LEU A 221 -4.05 11.56 10.30
C LEU A 221 -5.02 11.79 9.14
N GLY A 222 -6.01 12.68 9.31
CA GLY A 222 -6.90 13.09 8.23
C GLY A 222 -6.16 13.75 7.07
N ASN A 223 -5.19 14.64 7.37
CA ASN A 223 -4.36 15.29 6.35
C ASN A 223 -3.49 14.29 5.58
N ILE A 224 -2.88 13.33 6.29
CA ILE A 224 -2.05 12.27 5.69
C ILE A 224 -2.89 11.40 4.77
N SER A 225 -4.04 10.92 5.25
CA SER A 225 -4.96 10.08 4.46
C SER A 225 -5.37 10.75 3.15
N LYS A 226 -5.69 12.05 3.20
CA LYS A 226 -6.00 12.84 2.00
C LYS A 226 -4.81 12.91 1.04
N ARG A 227 -3.61 13.24 1.54
CA ARG A 227 -2.39 13.35 0.70
C ARG A 227 -2.04 12.01 0.03
N VAL A 228 -2.17 10.90 0.75
CA VAL A 228 -1.95 9.55 0.19
C VAL A 228 -2.94 9.29 -0.94
N SER A 229 -4.22 9.60 -0.73
CA SER A 229 -5.29 9.39 -1.73
C SER A 229 -5.11 10.27 -2.98
N ASP A 230 -4.66 11.51 -2.81
CA ASP A 230 -4.45 12.47 -3.91
C ASP A 230 -3.17 12.18 -4.72
N THR A 231 -2.28 11.31 -4.22
CA THR A 231 -1.01 10.99 -4.88
C THR A 231 -1.24 10.05 -6.07
N SER A 232 -1.20 10.62 -7.28
CA SER A 232 -1.25 9.84 -8.51
C SER A 232 0.05 9.05 -8.70
N VAL A 233 -0.08 7.73 -8.76
CA VAL A 233 1.06 6.79 -8.86
C VAL A 233 1.52 6.59 -10.30
N TYR A 234 0.58 6.55 -11.25
CA TYR A 234 0.87 6.26 -12.66
C TYR A 234 0.36 7.35 -13.58
N ILE A 235 1.11 7.61 -14.65
CA ILE A 235 0.71 8.47 -15.75
C ILE A 235 0.59 7.59 -16.99
N LEU A 236 -0.60 7.56 -17.59
CA LEU A 236 -0.85 6.82 -18.83
C LEU A 236 -0.59 7.74 -20.02
N ILE A 237 0.27 7.29 -20.93
CA ILE A 237 0.58 7.98 -22.19
C ILE A 237 -0.08 7.18 -23.33
N PRO A 238 -1.12 7.72 -23.99
CA PRO A 238 -1.77 7.05 -25.12
C PRO A 238 -0.82 6.88 -26.31
N ARG A 239 -0.99 5.79 -27.06
CA ARG A 239 -0.19 5.49 -28.27
C ARG A 239 -0.95 5.90 -29.54
N SER A 240 -0.68 7.12 -30.00
CA SER A 240 -0.90 7.75 -31.33
C SER A 240 -2.31 7.92 -31.92
N GLY A 241 -2.59 9.17 -32.37
CA GLY A 241 -3.50 9.48 -33.49
C GLY A 241 -4.39 10.72 -33.35
N GLY A 242 -4.80 11.10 -32.14
CA GLY A 242 -5.70 12.23 -31.91
C GLY A 242 -5.06 13.31 -31.05
N ARG A 243 -5.16 14.58 -31.45
CA ARG A 243 -4.87 15.73 -30.57
C ARG A 243 -5.72 15.61 -29.30
N MET A 244 -5.13 15.17 -28.20
CA MET A 244 -5.64 15.45 -26.86
C MET A 244 -4.46 15.84 -25.97
N ASN A 245 -4.42 17.12 -25.64
CA ASN A 245 -3.47 17.74 -24.73
C ASN A 245 -3.90 17.51 -23.29
N ALA A 246 -3.81 16.30 -22.75
CA ALA A 246 -3.80 16.08 -21.29
C ALA A 246 -3.41 14.63 -20.93
N PRO A 247 -2.56 14.43 -19.91
CA PRO A 247 -2.39 13.14 -19.25
C PRO A 247 -3.73 12.68 -18.66
N ILE A 248 -4.18 11.47 -18.99
CA ILE A 248 -5.41 10.89 -18.44
C ILE A 248 -5.08 10.25 -17.08
N ARG A 249 -5.80 10.71 -16.04
CA ARG A 249 -5.62 10.33 -14.62
C ARG A 249 -6.45 9.12 -14.17
N THR A 250 -7.03 8.35 -15.09
CA THR A 250 -7.89 7.20 -14.75
C THR A 250 -7.23 5.89 -15.10
N ASP A 251 -7.28 4.95 -14.15
CA ASP A 251 -6.93 3.54 -14.35
C ASP A 251 -7.59 2.98 -15.62
N LEU A 252 -6.90 2.10 -16.34
CA LEU A 252 -7.57 1.29 -17.37
C LEU A 252 -8.67 0.48 -16.65
N PRO A 253 -9.96 0.71 -16.94
CA PRO A 253 -11.00 -0.09 -16.31
C PRO A 253 -10.87 -1.53 -16.79
N GLU A 254 -10.82 -2.47 -15.85
CA GLU A 254 -10.92 -3.89 -16.16
C GLU A 254 -12.23 -4.12 -16.94
N PRO A 255 -12.21 -4.81 -18.09
CA PRO A 255 -13.40 -4.96 -18.92
C PRO A 255 -14.46 -5.77 -18.18
N LYS A 256 -15.52 -5.08 -17.72
CA LYS A 256 -16.64 -5.69 -16.96
C LYS A 256 -17.72 -6.26 -17.87
N THR A 257 -17.73 -5.86 -19.13
CA THR A 257 -18.70 -6.33 -20.12
C THR A 257 -18.00 -6.95 -21.33
N ARG A 258 -18.71 -7.86 -22.02
CA ARG A 258 -18.27 -8.44 -23.29
C ARG A 258 -17.90 -7.37 -24.33
N ALA A 259 -18.61 -6.24 -24.34
CA ALA A 259 -18.30 -5.10 -25.21
C ALA A 259 -17.00 -4.37 -24.83
N ASP A 260 -16.70 -4.26 -23.53
CA ASP A 260 -15.43 -3.70 -23.05
C ASP A 260 -14.26 -4.60 -23.43
N PHE A 261 -14.45 -5.92 -23.35
CA PHE A 261 -13.47 -6.91 -23.79
C PHE A 261 -13.16 -6.78 -25.29
N PHE A 262 -14.20 -6.54 -26.13
CA PHE A 262 -14.01 -6.30 -27.57
C PHE A 262 -13.27 -4.98 -27.85
N ARG A 263 -13.50 -3.89 -27.11
CA ARG A 263 -12.69 -2.66 -27.25
C ARG A 263 -11.23 -2.86 -26.85
N TYR A 264 -10.98 -3.69 -25.85
CA TYR A 264 -9.64 -4.06 -25.41
C TYR A 264 -8.87 -4.85 -26.48
N SER A 265 -9.57 -5.75 -27.20
CA SER A 265 -9.00 -6.59 -28.25
C SER A 265 -8.92 -5.91 -29.63
N LEU A 266 -9.83 -4.99 -29.96
CA LEU A 266 -9.84 -4.27 -31.26
C LEU A 266 -8.74 -3.21 -31.42
N HIS A 267 -8.07 -2.78 -30.35
CA HIS A 267 -6.84 -1.97 -30.47
C HIS A 267 -5.65 -2.73 -31.07
N ARG A 268 -5.78 -4.05 -31.31
CA ARG A 268 -4.73 -4.89 -31.91
C ARG A 268 -4.83 -5.07 -33.42
N HIS A 269 -5.92 -4.62 -34.07
CA HIS A 269 -6.11 -4.86 -35.50
C HIS A 269 -6.67 -3.63 -36.22
N THR A 270 -5.80 -2.68 -36.55
CA THR A 270 -6.04 -1.76 -37.65
C THR A 270 -4.86 -1.81 -38.61
N ALA A 271 -4.88 -2.78 -39.51
CA ALA A 271 -4.21 -2.64 -40.80
C ALA A 271 -5.13 -1.80 -41.72
N PRO A 272 -4.61 -0.93 -42.61
CA PRO A 272 -5.44 -0.16 -43.51
C PRO A 272 -6.10 -1.11 -44.53
N LEU A 273 -7.43 -1.24 -44.48
CA LEU A 273 -8.19 -1.88 -45.54
C LEU A 273 -8.09 -1.02 -46.81
N ARG A 274 -7.37 -1.50 -47.83
CA ARG A 274 -7.49 -0.98 -49.19
C ARG A 274 -8.49 -1.84 -49.95
N ASN A 275 -9.70 -1.30 -50.09
CA ASN A 275 -10.80 -1.67 -50.99
C ASN A 275 -11.41 -3.08 -50.85
N GLY A 276 -12.65 -3.12 -50.34
CA GLY A 276 -13.64 -4.16 -50.67
C GLY A 276 -14.12 -4.97 -49.47
N ARG A 277 -15.43 -4.84 -49.17
CA ARG A 277 -16.35 -5.52 -48.22
C ARG A 277 -15.81 -6.55 -47.20
N PRO A 278 -16.30 -6.54 -45.95
CA PRO A 278 -16.00 -7.57 -44.97
C PRO A 278 -16.79 -8.85 -45.28
N GLU A 279 -16.10 -9.95 -45.56
CA GLU A 279 -16.69 -11.30 -45.45
C GLU A 279 -16.60 -11.76 -43.99
N PHE A 280 -17.72 -12.26 -43.49
CA PHE A 280 -17.87 -12.87 -42.17
C PHE A 280 -17.19 -14.24 -42.20
N ASP A 281 -16.07 -14.39 -41.47
CA ASP A 281 -15.53 -15.73 -41.17
C ASP A 281 -16.23 -16.28 -39.92
N SER A 282 -17.09 -17.28 -40.15
CA SER A 282 -17.86 -18.01 -39.13
C SER A 282 -17.08 -19.19 -38.52
N ARG A 283 -15.76 -19.03 -38.27
CA ARG A 283 -14.94 -20.04 -37.58
C ARG A 283 -14.14 -19.54 -36.37
N LEU A 284 -14.65 -18.54 -35.65
CA LEU A 284 -14.14 -18.13 -34.34
C LEU A 284 -15.08 -18.53 -33.19
N GLU A 285 -15.51 -19.78 -33.18
CA GLU A 285 -16.14 -20.43 -32.03
C GLU A 285 -15.30 -21.60 -31.54
N ASP A 286 -14.00 -21.42 -31.27
CA ASP A 286 -13.33 -22.31 -30.30
C ASP A 286 -11.96 -21.80 -29.84
N LEU A 287 -11.92 -20.77 -29.00
CA LEU A 287 -10.80 -20.55 -28.07
C LEU A 287 -11.34 -19.93 -26.78
N SER A 288 -12.24 -20.65 -26.12
CA SER A 288 -12.54 -20.42 -24.70
C SER A 288 -11.59 -21.26 -23.85
N GLN A 289 -10.40 -20.74 -23.53
CA GLN A 289 -9.67 -21.15 -22.34
C GLN A 289 -8.74 -20.02 -21.86
N PRO A 290 -8.97 -19.47 -20.65
CA PRO A 290 -8.18 -18.39 -20.10
C PRO A 290 -6.84 -18.94 -19.59
N TYR A 291 -5.75 -18.24 -19.93
CA TYR A 291 -4.43 -18.51 -19.38
C TYR A 291 -4.46 -18.34 -17.85
N HIS A 292 -4.54 -19.48 -17.17
CA HIS A 292 -3.89 -19.69 -15.88
C HIS A 292 -2.43 -19.26 -16.02
N LEU A 293 -2.03 -18.16 -15.39
CA LEU A 293 -0.67 -17.88 -14.88
C LEU A 293 -0.65 -16.48 -14.26
N LEU A 294 -1.34 -16.30 -13.13
CA LEU A 294 -1.12 -15.20 -12.16
C LEU A 294 -1.84 -15.55 -10.84
N SER A 295 -1.53 -16.72 -10.28
CA SER A 295 -1.93 -17.07 -8.91
C SER A 295 -0.75 -17.72 -8.20
N LEU A 296 0.15 -16.90 -7.65
CA LEU A 296 1.03 -17.32 -6.56
C LEU A 296 1.22 -16.16 -5.57
N HIS A 297 0.48 -16.29 -4.47
CA HIS A 297 0.82 -15.97 -3.09
C HIS A 297 0.79 -14.50 -2.63
N PHE A 298 -0.38 -14.07 -2.17
CA PHE A 298 -0.50 -13.32 -0.93
C PHE A 298 -1.61 -13.92 -0.05
N ALA A 299 -1.33 -13.96 1.26
CA ALA A 299 -2.19 -14.29 2.41
C ALA A 299 -2.40 -15.78 2.75
N SER A 300 -1.74 -16.23 3.83
CA SER A 300 -2.42 -16.52 5.11
C SER A 300 -1.41 -16.92 6.20
N CYS A 301 -1.25 -16.06 7.20
CA CYS A 301 -0.94 -16.49 8.57
C CYS A 301 -2.27 -16.47 9.35
N PRO A 302 -2.60 -17.55 10.08
CA PRO A 302 -3.15 -17.35 11.41
C PRO A 302 -2.60 -18.35 12.44
N SER A 303 -2.00 -17.82 13.50
CA SER A 303 -2.19 -18.14 14.94
C SER A 303 -1.08 -17.45 15.74
#